data_AF-A0A954X913-F1
#
_entry.id   AF-A0A954X913-F1
#
_cell.length_a   1.000
_cell.length_b   1.000
_cell.length_c   1.000
_cell.angle_alpha   90.00
_cell.angle_beta   90.00
_cell.angle_gamma   90.00
#
_symmetry.space_group_name_H-M   'P 1'
#
loop_
_entity.id
_entity.type
_entity.pdbx_description
1 polymer ?
#
loop_
_entity_poly.entity_id
_entity_poly.type
_entity_poly.pdbx_seq_one_letter_code
_entity_poly.pdbx_strand_id
1 'polypeptide(L)'
;MHTKRPFVCGAALSLACGLAWGCLSPISLWADEPLKGGGPASADDVRIGTLLAQLGNPEFAARERATEQLIRIGMPALPALEGGLDQSDREIRYRCERILAIVREVDFRRRLNEFLNNPDKSDGMGLPSWESYRERIGEEPEARQIFVEMQKATPELLETLEHNPAATPEIVAARVAVLQQGLQNPTDRREPTVGAVAALL
;
A
#
# COMPACT_ATOMS: atom_id res chain seq x y z
N MET A 1 42.01 28.55 -39.03
CA MET A 1 41.83 27.11 -39.28
C MET A 1 40.37 26.77 -38.90
N HIS A 2 39.34 27.04 -39.69
CA HIS A 2 38.99 26.43 -40.99
C HIS A 2 39.25 24.92 -41.00
N THR A 3 38.33 23.97 -41.26
CA THR A 3 36.87 23.93 -41.47
C THR A 3 36.52 22.45 -41.72
N LYS A 4 35.26 22.07 -41.49
CA LYS A 4 34.48 21.07 -42.26
C LYS A 4 34.71 19.55 -42.06
N ARG A 5 33.59 18.91 -41.69
CA ARG A 5 33.22 17.52 -42.02
C ARG A 5 33.08 17.35 -43.55
N PRO A 6 33.25 16.13 -44.09
CA PRO A 6 32.60 15.74 -45.32
C PRO A 6 31.54 14.64 -45.10
N PHE A 7 30.38 14.87 -45.71
CA PHE A 7 29.40 13.88 -46.15
C PHE A 7 29.83 13.33 -47.52
N VAL A 8 29.80 12.02 -47.75
CA VAL A 8 29.64 11.34 -49.06
C VAL A 8 29.03 9.96 -48.74
N CYS A 9 27.78 9.63 -49.07
CA CYS A 9 27.15 9.31 -50.36
C CYS A 9 27.61 7.97 -50.97
N GLY A 10 26.70 6.99 -51.02
CA GLY A 10 26.91 5.69 -51.64
C GLY A 10 25.57 5.01 -51.90
N ALA A 11 24.95 5.37 -53.02
CA ALA A 11 23.77 4.72 -53.57
C ALA A 11 24.17 3.43 -54.31
N ALA A 12 23.36 2.38 -54.19
CA ALA A 12 23.25 1.34 -55.22
C ALA A 12 21.84 0.75 -55.16
N LEU A 13 21.01 1.16 -56.12
CA LEU A 13 19.79 0.45 -56.51
C LEU A 13 20.19 -0.89 -57.14
N SER A 14 19.40 -1.93 -56.91
CA SER A 14 19.06 -2.89 -57.98
C SER A 14 17.70 -3.52 -57.67
N LEU A 15 16.75 -3.24 -58.58
CA LEU A 15 15.46 -3.90 -58.70
C LEU A 15 15.63 -5.37 -59.09
N ALA A 16 14.86 -6.25 -58.47
CA ALA A 16 14.46 -7.52 -59.09
C ALA A 16 12.96 -7.74 -58.88
N CYS A 17 12.24 -7.77 -60.00
CA CYS A 17 10.85 -8.13 -60.18
C CYS A 17 10.55 -9.57 -59.72
N GLY A 18 9.32 -9.79 -59.23
CA GLY A 18 8.76 -11.14 -59.08
C GLY A 18 7.42 -11.16 -58.36
N LEU A 19 6.33 -10.94 -59.10
CA LEU A 19 4.94 -11.13 -58.66
C LEU A 19 4.69 -12.61 -58.29
N ALA A 20 4.00 -12.90 -57.19
CA ALA A 20 2.72 -13.63 -57.20
C ALA A 20 2.23 -14.04 -55.79
N TRP A 21 0.90 -14.02 -55.71
CA TRP A 21 0.00 -14.72 -54.78
C TRP A 21 -0.18 -14.19 -53.36
N GLY A 22 -1.40 -13.70 -53.14
CA GLY A 22 -1.90 -13.25 -51.87
C GLY A 22 -2.03 -14.37 -50.85
N CYS A 23 -1.61 -14.06 -49.64
CA CYS A 23 -2.10 -14.69 -48.44
C CYS A 23 -2.90 -13.63 -47.69
N LEU A 24 -4.23 -13.78 -47.69
CA LEU A 24 -5.08 -13.20 -46.66
C LEU A 24 -4.49 -13.64 -45.31
N SER A 25 -3.79 -12.74 -44.62
CA SER A 25 -3.47 -12.95 -43.22
C SER A 25 -4.70 -12.54 -42.43
N PRO A 26 -5.37 -13.47 -41.72
CA PRO A 26 -6.45 -13.08 -40.84
C PRO A 26 -5.85 -12.23 -39.72
N ILE A 27 -6.51 -11.11 -39.44
CA ILE A 27 -6.42 -10.38 -38.18
C ILE A 27 -6.67 -11.42 -37.09
N SER A 28 -5.60 -11.96 -36.52
CA SER A 28 -5.69 -12.84 -35.36
C SER A 28 -5.99 -11.92 -34.18
N LEU A 29 -7.30 -11.80 -33.94
CA LEU A 29 -7.94 -11.89 -32.63
C LEU A 29 -6.89 -12.05 -31.53
N TRP A 30 -6.64 -10.99 -30.77
CA TRP A 30 -5.96 -11.12 -29.48
C TRP A 30 -6.74 -12.15 -28.67
N ALA A 31 -6.19 -13.35 -28.56
CA ALA A 31 -6.53 -14.25 -27.49
C ALA A 31 -5.98 -13.58 -26.22
N ASP A 32 -6.89 -13.14 -25.35
CA ASP A 32 -6.56 -12.94 -23.94
C ASP A 32 -5.96 -14.26 -23.43
N GLU A 33 -4.64 -14.28 -23.20
CA GLU A 33 -4.05 -15.31 -22.37
C GLU A 33 -4.65 -15.15 -20.96
N PRO A 34 -5.35 -16.16 -20.42
CA PRO A 34 -5.74 -16.10 -19.03
C PRO A 34 -4.47 -16.11 -18.19
N LEU A 35 -4.32 -15.11 -17.31
CA LEU A 35 -3.28 -15.03 -16.31
C LEU A 35 -3.15 -16.36 -15.58
N LYS A 36 -2.14 -17.15 -15.95
CA LYS A 36 -1.85 -18.46 -15.40
C LYS A 36 -1.13 -18.28 -14.05
N GLY A 37 -1.89 -17.82 -13.06
CA GLY A 37 -1.47 -17.67 -11.67
C GLY A 37 -2.32 -18.53 -10.76
N GLY A 38 -2.19 -19.85 -10.86
CA GLY A 38 -2.93 -20.81 -10.05
C GLY A 38 -2.04 -21.99 -9.67
N GLY A 39 -0.98 -21.74 -8.91
CA GLY A 39 -0.31 -22.82 -8.18
C GLY A 39 -1.28 -23.45 -7.17
N PRO A 40 -1.08 -24.72 -6.77
CA PRO A 40 -1.92 -25.33 -5.74
C PRO A 40 -1.88 -24.48 -4.47
N ALA A 41 -3.07 -24.18 -3.92
CA ALA A 41 -3.21 -23.44 -2.68
C ALA A 41 -2.31 -24.05 -1.60
N SER A 42 -1.49 -23.23 -0.93
CA SER A 42 -0.63 -23.71 0.15
C SER A 42 -1.49 -24.24 1.30
N ALA A 43 -0.91 -25.07 2.17
CA ALA A 43 -1.61 -25.54 3.36
C ALA A 43 -2.12 -24.37 4.24
N ASP A 44 -1.41 -23.24 4.24
CA ASP A 44 -1.83 -22.01 4.91
C ASP A 44 -3.00 -21.33 4.22
N ASP A 45 -3.04 -21.28 2.88
CA ASP A 45 -4.17 -20.71 2.14
C ASP A 45 -5.46 -21.50 2.40
N VAL A 46 -5.37 -22.84 2.43
CA VAL A 46 -6.50 -23.73 2.76
C VAL A 46 -6.98 -23.48 4.20
N ARG A 47 -6.04 -23.32 5.14
CA ARG A 47 -6.35 -23.02 6.54
C ARG A 47 -7.03 -21.67 6.69
N ILE A 48 -6.51 -20.62 6.04
CA ILE A 48 -7.08 -19.27 6.04
C ILE A 48 -8.49 -19.29 5.44
N GLY A 49 -8.69 -19.95 4.30
CA GLY A 49 -10.02 -20.09 3.69
C GLY A 49 -11.03 -20.82 4.58
N THR A 50 -10.59 -21.84 5.32
CA THR A 50 -11.44 -22.54 6.29
C THR A 50 -11.85 -21.61 7.44
N LEU A 51 -10.91 -20.83 7.97
CA LEU A 51 -11.20 -19.86 9.03
C LEU A 51 -12.13 -18.75 8.55
N LEU A 52 -11.97 -18.29 7.31
CA LEU A 52 -12.85 -17.30 6.69
C LEU A 52 -14.30 -17.81 6.64
N ALA A 53 -14.51 -19.05 6.21
CA ALA A 53 -15.84 -19.67 6.21
C ALA A 53 -16.43 -19.80 7.63
N GLN A 54 -15.59 -20.05 8.64
CA GLN A 54 -16.02 -20.14 10.04
C GLN A 54 -16.47 -18.78 10.63
N LEU A 55 -16.14 -17.65 10.00
CA LEU A 55 -16.66 -16.34 10.42
C LEU A 55 -18.19 -16.25 10.24
N GLY A 56 -18.79 -17.03 9.34
CA GLY A 56 -20.25 -17.12 9.16
C GLY A 56 -20.92 -18.23 9.97
N ASN A 57 -20.18 -18.91 10.86
CA ASN A 57 -20.72 -20.06 11.58
C ASN A 57 -21.85 -19.65 12.54
N PRO A 58 -22.95 -20.42 12.69
CA PRO A 58 -24.03 -20.11 13.63
C PRO A 58 -23.57 -20.06 15.09
N GLU A 59 -22.59 -20.88 15.49
CA GLU A 59 -22.02 -20.88 16.84
C GLU A 59 -21.09 -19.67 17.04
N PHE A 60 -21.46 -18.79 17.97
CA PHE A 60 -20.66 -17.60 18.29
C PHE A 60 -19.21 -17.93 18.67
N ALA A 61 -19.00 -18.97 19.49
CA ALA A 61 -17.66 -19.35 19.91
C ALA A 61 -16.79 -19.85 18.74
N ALA A 62 -17.38 -20.45 17.71
CA ALA A 62 -16.65 -20.80 16.48
C ALA A 62 -16.20 -19.54 15.73
N ARG A 63 -17.07 -18.52 15.61
CA ARG A 63 -16.74 -17.25 14.97
C ARG A 63 -15.62 -16.50 15.69
N GLU A 64 -15.66 -16.46 17.02
CA GLU A 64 -14.61 -15.82 17.82
C GLU A 64 -13.28 -16.54 17.68
N ARG A 65 -13.26 -17.88 17.76
CA ARG A 65 -12.03 -18.67 17.54
C ARG A 65 -11.42 -18.40 16.16
N ALA A 66 -12.25 -18.35 15.12
CA ALA A 66 -11.79 -18.05 13.76
C ALA A 66 -11.24 -16.62 13.64
N THR A 67 -11.93 -15.66 14.24
CA THR A 67 -11.51 -14.25 14.30
C THR A 67 -10.13 -14.11 14.94
N GLU A 68 -9.94 -14.70 16.12
CA GLU A 68 -8.64 -14.68 16.81
C GLU A 68 -7.53 -15.37 16.00
N GLN A 69 -7.84 -16.49 15.35
CA GLN A 69 -6.84 -17.20 14.54
C GLN A 69 -6.42 -16.39 13.33
N LEU A 70 -7.35 -15.72 12.64
CA LEU A 70 -7.03 -14.84 11.52
C LEU A 70 -6.20 -13.63 11.95
N ILE A 71 -6.50 -13.02 13.10
CA ILE A 71 -5.68 -11.96 13.69
C ILE A 71 -4.27 -12.47 14.01
N ARG A 72 -4.15 -13.68 14.59
CA ARG A 72 -2.84 -14.30 14.89
C ARG A 72 -2.03 -14.63 13.63
N ILE A 73 -2.68 -14.97 12.53
CA ILE A 73 -2.01 -15.17 11.24
C ILE A 73 -1.44 -13.84 10.75
N GLY A 74 -2.21 -12.76 10.81
CA GLY A 74 -1.76 -11.42 10.44
C GLY A 74 -1.70 -11.21 8.93
N MET A 75 -0.62 -10.57 8.45
CA MET A 75 -0.47 -10.17 7.04
C MET A 75 -0.70 -11.27 6.00
N PRO A 76 -0.32 -12.54 6.21
CA PRO A 76 -0.65 -13.62 5.26
C PRO A 76 -2.15 -13.83 5.03
N ALA A 77 -3.02 -13.46 5.98
CA ALA A 77 -4.47 -13.56 5.82
C ALA A 77 -5.09 -12.40 5.03
N LEU A 78 -4.32 -11.33 4.75
CA LEU A 78 -4.85 -10.09 4.20
C LEU A 78 -5.60 -10.27 2.87
N PRO A 79 -5.08 -11.01 1.86
CA PRO A 79 -5.79 -11.17 0.59
C PRO A 79 -7.13 -11.90 0.74
N ALA A 80 -7.20 -12.91 1.62
CA ALA A 80 -8.42 -13.66 1.87
C ALA A 80 -9.46 -12.83 2.64
N LEU A 81 -9.00 -12.00 3.59
CA LEU A 81 -9.87 -11.08 4.33
C LEU A 81 -10.43 -9.97 3.43
N GLU A 82 -9.62 -9.45 2.50
CA GLU A 82 -10.06 -8.49 1.48
C GLU A 82 -11.13 -9.11 0.56
N GLY A 83 -10.91 -10.32 0.05
CA GLY A 83 -11.95 -11.06 -0.69
C GLY A 83 -13.18 -11.41 0.17
N GLY A 84 -13.02 -11.44 1.49
CA GLY A 84 -14.11 -11.61 2.46
C GLY A 84 -15.08 -10.43 2.51
N LEU A 85 -14.67 -9.24 2.06
CA LEU A 85 -15.53 -8.05 2.00
C LEU A 85 -16.60 -8.15 0.90
N ASP A 86 -16.40 -9.01 -0.10
CA ASP A 86 -17.34 -9.21 -1.21
C ASP A 86 -18.29 -10.41 -0.99
N GLN A 87 -18.18 -11.09 0.16
CA GLN A 87 -19.03 -12.24 0.49
C GLN A 87 -20.49 -11.82 0.67
N SER A 88 -21.43 -12.69 0.30
CA SER A 88 -22.86 -12.44 0.44
C SER A 88 -23.32 -12.41 1.90
N ASP A 89 -22.66 -13.18 2.77
CA ASP A 89 -22.91 -13.20 4.20
C ASP A 89 -22.44 -11.89 4.88
N ARG A 90 -23.38 -11.19 5.51
CA ARG A 90 -23.13 -9.94 6.22
C ARG A 90 -22.21 -10.12 7.44
N GLU A 91 -22.31 -11.24 8.16
CA GLU A 91 -21.47 -11.51 9.33
C GLU A 91 -20.01 -11.68 8.91
N ILE A 92 -19.76 -12.37 7.79
CA ILE A 92 -18.42 -12.52 7.23
C ILE A 92 -17.84 -11.15 6.85
N ARG A 93 -18.57 -10.34 6.07
CA ARG A 93 -18.10 -9.00 5.67
C ARG A 93 -17.73 -8.14 6.87
N TYR A 94 -18.62 -8.06 7.86
CA TYR A 94 -18.41 -7.26 9.07
C TYR A 94 -17.17 -7.71 9.86
N ARG A 95 -16.96 -9.02 10.01
CA ARG A 95 -15.79 -9.53 10.73
C ARG A 95 -14.50 -9.33 9.95
N CYS A 96 -14.53 -9.54 8.63
CA CYS A 96 -13.37 -9.28 7.76
C CYS A 96 -12.91 -7.83 7.86
N GLU A 97 -13.84 -6.86 7.81
CA GLU A 97 -13.53 -5.44 7.97
C GLU A 97 -12.81 -5.15 9.31
N ARG A 98 -13.34 -5.70 10.40
CA ARG A 98 -12.74 -5.54 11.74
C ARG A 98 -11.37 -6.20 11.86
N ILE A 99 -11.22 -7.41 11.32
CA ILE A 99 -9.95 -8.13 11.35
C ILE A 99 -8.91 -7.38 10.51
N LEU A 100 -9.27 -6.88 9.33
CA LEU A 100 -8.38 -6.09 8.48
C LEU A 100 -7.85 -4.85 9.21
N ALA A 101 -8.73 -4.10 9.89
CA ALA A 101 -8.31 -2.94 10.68
C ALA A 101 -7.27 -3.31 11.74
N ILE A 102 -7.49 -4.41 12.47
CA ILE A 102 -6.55 -4.88 13.50
C ILE A 102 -5.23 -5.34 12.88
N VAL A 103 -5.28 -6.15 11.82
CA VAL A 103 -4.10 -6.72 11.18
C VAL A 103 -3.22 -5.60 10.59
N ARG A 104 -3.82 -4.65 9.87
CA ARG A 104 -3.10 -3.51 9.29
C ARG A 104 -2.45 -2.64 10.35
N GLU A 105 -3.15 -2.39 11.46
CA GLU A 105 -2.62 -1.61 12.57
C GLU A 105 -1.45 -2.32 13.27
N VAL A 106 -1.56 -3.63 13.53
CA VAL A 106 -0.47 -4.42 14.13
C VAL A 106 0.75 -4.45 13.21
N ASP A 107 0.51 -4.66 11.91
CA ASP A 107 1.54 -4.62 10.87
C ASP A 107 2.26 -3.27 10.83
N PHE A 108 1.50 -2.18 10.82
CA PHE A 108 2.05 -0.83 10.78
C PHE A 108 2.92 -0.53 11.99
N ARG A 109 2.46 -0.85 13.21
CA ARG A 109 3.29 -0.69 14.42
C ARG A 109 4.56 -1.52 14.39
N ARG A 110 4.48 -2.76 13.90
CA ARG A 110 5.67 -3.61 13.72
C ARG A 110 6.66 -2.93 12.78
N ARG A 111 6.21 -2.41 11.63
CA ARG A 111 7.07 -1.70 10.68
C ARG A 111 7.72 -0.47 11.30
N LEU A 112 6.99 0.34 12.08
CA LEU A 112 7.56 1.49 12.80
C LEU A 112 8.65 1.05 13.79
N ASN A 113 8.43 -0.02 14.54
CA ASN A 113 9.41 -0.54 15.49
C ASN A 113 10.65 -1.09 14.77
N GLU A 114 10.47 -1.84 13.68
CA GLU A 114 11.59 -2.35 12.89
C GLU A 114 12.37 -1.21 12.22
N PHE A 115 11.69 -0.16 11.76
CA PHE A 115 12.31 1.02 11.16
C PHE A 115 13.22 1.79 12.11
N LEU A 116 12.87 1.89 13.41
CA LEU A 116 13.73 2.49 14.44
C LEU A 116 14.91 1.60 14.83
N ASN A 117 14.70 0.29 14.88
CA ASN A 117 15.71 -0.65 15.36
C ASN A 117 16.70 -1.10 14.26
N ASN A 118 16.45 -0.77 12.99
CA ASN A 118 17.32 -1.11 11.87
C ASN A 118 17.66 0.14 11.03
N PRO A 119 18.46 1.08 11.58
CA PRO A 119 18.75 2.35 10.90
C PRO A 119 19.49 2.17 9.56
N ASP A 120 20.27 1.10 9.42
CA ASP A 120 21.01 0.76 8.19
C ASP A 120 20.08 0.44 7.01
N LYS A 121 18.80 0.16 7.27
CA LYS A 121 17.79 0.02 6.21
C LYS A 121 17.22 1.40 5.88
N SER A 122 17.66 1.93 4.74
CA SER A 122 17.24 3.23 4.21
C SER A 122 16.02 3.16 3.29
N ASP A 123 15.50 1.96 3.00
CA ASP A 123 14.37 1.72 2.10
C ASP A 123 13.01 2.18 2.65
N GLY A 124 12.98 2.72 3.87
CA GLY A 124 11.78 3.26 4.50
C GLY A 124 10.75 2.23 4.92
N MET A 125 10.97 0.92 4.65
CA MET A 125 10.04 -0.16 5.00
C MET A 125 8.60 0.06 4.48
N GLY A 126 8.45 0.79 3.38
CA GLY A 126 7.14 1.18 2.84
C GLY A 126 6.32 2.07 3.78
N LEU A 127 6.97 2.84 4.67
CA LEU A 127 6.32 3.85 5.48
C LEU A 127 6.04 5.10 4.63
N PRO A 128 4.79 5.61 4.62
CA PRO A 128 4.43 6.69 3.73
C PRO A 128 5.24 7.96 3.95
N SER A 129 5.61 8.64 2.87
CA SER A 129 6.35 9.91 2.88
C SER A 129 7.77 9.84 3.48
N TRP A 130 8.35 8.65 3.70
CA TRP A 130 9.72 8.54 4.22
C TRP A 130 10.76 9.19 3.31
N GLU A 131 10.67 8.93 2.00
CA GLU A 131 11.59 9.46 1.00
C GLU A 131 11.58 11.00 0.98
N SER A 132 10.39 11.60 0.97
CA SER A 132 10.25 13.06 1.04
C SER A 132 10.73 13.64 2.38
N TYR A 133 10.57 12.90 3.48
CA TYR A 133 11.02 13.34 4.79
C TYR A 133 12.55 13.31 4.89
N ARG A 134 13.20 12.21 4.49
CA ARG A 134 14.65 12.06 4.59
C ARG A 134 15.41 13.07 3.75
N GLU A 135 14.87 13.43 2.57
CA GLU A 135 15.49 14.44 1.70
C GLU A 135 15.51 15.84 2.32
N ARG A 136 14.49 16.18 3.13
CA ARG A 136 14.34 17.51 3.72
C ARG A 136 14.97 17.63 5.10
N ILE A 137 14.84 16.60 5.92
CA ILE A 137 15.21 16.63 7.34
C ILE A 137 16.46 15.78 7.62
N GLY A 138 16.65 14.68 6.88
CA GLY A 138 17.72 13.71 7.08
C GLY A 138 17.25 12.40 7.70
N GLU A 139 18.19 11.48 7.87
CA GLU A 139 17.94 10.11 8.36
C GLU A 139 18.64 9.77 9.67
N GLU A 140 19.17 10.77 10.36
CA GLU A 140 19.77 10.64 11.68
C GLU A 140 18.78 10.02 12.69
N PRO A 141 19.24 9.35 13.76
CA PRO A 141 18.37 8.66 14.70
C PRO A 141 17.23 9.53 15.26
N GLU A 142 17.52 10.79 15.60
CA GLU A 142 16.54 11.75 16.09
C GLU A 142 15.51 12.11 15.01
N ALA A 143 15.95 12.27 13.76
CA ALA A 143 15.06 12.55 12.64
C ALA A 143 14.11 11.37 12.38
N ARG A 144 14.61 10.12 12.44
CA ARG A 144 13.79 8.90 12.33
C ARG A 144 12.78 8.79 13.47
N GLN A 145 13.17 9.15 14.70
CA GLN A 145 12.26 9.15 15.84
C GLN A 145 11.11 10.14 15.64
N ILE A 146 11.39 11.37 15.19
CA ILE A 146 10.34 12.35 14.88
C ILE A 146 9.42 11.84 13.77
N PHE A 147 9.97 11.25 12.70
CA PHE A 147 9.16 10.66 11.63
C PHE A 147 8.21 9.58 12.16
N VAL A 148 8.68 8.69 13.04
CA VAL A 148 7.81 7.68 13.67
C VAL A 148 6.73 8.31 14.55
N GLU A 149 7.04 9.37 15.29
CA GLU A 149 6.02 10.09 16.06
C GLU A 149 4.97 10.76 15.15
N MET A 150 5.38 11.28 13.98
CA MET A 150 4.44 11.82 12.97
C MET A 150 3.53 10.72 12.43
N GLN A 151 4.08 9.55 12.11
CA GLN A 151 3.32 8.38 11.64
C GLN A 151 2.29 7.90 12.66
N LYS A 152 2.64 7.87 13.94
CA LYS A 152 1.70 7.49 15.02
C LYS A 152 0.60 8.52 15.23
N ALA A 153 0.93 9.81 15.13
CA ALA A 153 -0.01 10.89 15.39
C ALA A 153 -1.00 11.11 14.24
N THR A 154 -0.53 10.91 13.00
CA THR A 154 -1.18 11.41 11.78
C THR A 154 -0.85 10.53 10.55
N PRO A 155 -1.15 9.22 10.58
CA PRO A 155 -0.82 8.32 9.47
C PRO A 155 -1.52 8.72 8.16
N GLU A 156 -2.79 9.12 8.23
CA GLU A 156 -3.59 9.54 7.07
C GLU A 156 -3.00 10.76 6.35
N LEU A 157 -2.42 11.71 7.08
CA LEU A 157 -1.79 12.89 6.48
C LEU A 157 -0.55 12.49 5.68
N LEU A 158 0.29 11.61 6.22
CA LEU A 158 1.50 11.16 5.54
C LEU A 158 1.20 10.22 4.37
N GLU A 159 0.14 9.42 4.45
CA GLU A 159 -0.34 8.62 3.33
C GLU A 159 -0.91 9.50 2.21
N THR A 160 -1.72 10.50 2.56
CA THR A 160 -2.30 11.46 1.62
C THR A 160 -1.22 12.28 0.93
N LEU A 161 -0.21 12.74 1.67
CA LEU A 161 0.89 13.52 1.11
C LEU A 161 1.63 12.76 0.00
N GLU A 162 1.78 11.44 0.14
CA GLU A 162 2.46 10.61 -0.85
C GLU A 162 1.57 10.25 -2.05
N HIS A 163 0.32 9.85 -1.80
CA HIS A 163 -0.53 9.29 -2.87
C HIS A 163 -1.49 10.31 -3.51
N ASN A 164 -1.87 11.35 -2.77
CA ASN A 164 -2.83 12.37 -3.21
C ASN A 164 -2.51 13.75 -2.62
N PRO A 165 -1.37 14.36 -3.00
CA PRO A 165 -0.92 15.61 -2.41
C PRO A 165 -1.92 16.77 -2.59
N ALA A 166 -2.80 16.70 -3.60
CA ALA A 166 -3.85 17.70 -3.83
C ALA A 166 -4.92 17.73 -2.72
N ALA A 167 -5.16 16.61 -2.02
CA ALA A 167 -6.09 16.55 -0.89
C ALA A 167 -5.46 16.95 0.46
N THR A 168 -4.14 17.11 0.52
CA THR A 168 -3.41 17.47 1.75
C THR A 168 -3.99 18.67 2.50
N PRO A 169 -4.37 19.80 1.84
CA PRO A 169 -4.90 20.96 2.56
C PRO A 169 -6.16 20.65 3.38
N GLU A 170 -7.02 19.76 2.89
CA GLU A 170 -8.24 19.34 3.59
C GLU A 170 -7.90 18.51 4.83
N ILE A 171 -6.99 17.54 4.70
CA ILE A 171 -6.54 16.69 5.81
C ILE A 171 -5.83 17.53 6.88
N VAL A 172 -4.98 18.50 6.49
CA VAL A 172 -4.34 19.44 7.41
C VAL A 172 -5.38 20.27 8.16
N ALA A 173 -6.36 20.85 7.45
CA ALA A 173 -7.41 21.66 8.07
C ALA A 173 -8.23 20.85 9.09
N ALA A 174 -8.64 19.63 8.71
CA ALA A 174 -9.35 18.71 9.62
C ALA A 174 -8.51 18.40 10.86
N ARG A 175 -7.21 18.12 10.68
CA ARG A 175 -6.32 17.77 11.78
C ARG A 175 -6.10 18.92 12.75
N VAL A 176 -5.89 20.14 12.24
CA VAL A 176 -5.77 21.36 13.06
C VAL A 176 -7.04 21.59 13.87
N ALA A 177 -8.23 21.44 13.25
CA ALA A 177 -9.51 21.60 13.96
C ALA A 177 -9.63 20.62 15.14
N VAL A 178 -9.27 19.35 14.96
CA VAL A 178 -9.31 18.36 16.05
C VAL A 178 -8.32 18.70 17.17
N LEU A 179 -7.12 19.18 16.85
CA LEU A 179 -6.15 19.62 17.88
C LEU A 179 -6.66 20.84 18.65
N GLN A 180 -7.22 21.83 17.96
CA GLN A 180 -7.81 23.02 18.58
C GLN A 180 -8.98 22.65 19.50
N GLN A 181 -9.87 21.75 19.06
CA GLN A 181 -10.97 21.27 19.87
C GLN A 181 -10.49 20.55 21.14
N GLY A 182 -9.45 19.71 21.02
CA GLY A 182 -8.83 19.03 22.16
C GLY A 182 -8.22 20.01 23.19
N LEU A 183 -7.65 21.12 22.73
CA LEU A 183 -7.12 22.17 23.60
C LEU A 183 -8.22 23.01 24.27
N GLN A 184 -9.34 23.19 23.60
CA GLN A 184 -10.47 24.00 24.08
C GLN A 184 -11.42 23.23 25.00
N ASN A 185 -11.35 21.90 25.04
CA ASN A 185 -12.22 21.10 25.88
C ASN A 185 -11.86 21.25 27.37
N PRO A 186 -12.72 21.88 28.20
CA PRO A 186 -12.39 22.16 29.60
C PRO A 186 -12.46 20.92 30.51
N THR A 187 -13.16 19.86 30.09
CA THR A 187 -13.31 18.62 30.88
C THR A 187 -12.28 17.56 30.52
N ASP A 188 -11.70 17.64 29.32
CA ASP A 188 -10.69 16.70 28.81
C ASP A 188 -9.71 17.43 27.88
N ARG A 189 -8.91 18.33 28.46
CA ARG A 189 -7.90 19.09 27.71
C ARG A 189 -6.77 18.16 27.29
N ARG A 190 -6.56 18.03 25.98
CA ARG A 190 -5.50 17.19 25.41
C ARG A 190 -4.41 18.05 24.80
N GLU A 191 -3.19 17.91 25.32
CA GLU A 191 -2.02 18.55 24.74
C GLU A 191 -1.60 17.83 23.45
N PRO A 192 -1.22 18.56 22.38
CA PRO A 192 -0.75 17.94 21.16
C PRO A 192 0.59 17.24 21.41
N THR A 193 0.76 16.06 20.83
CA THR A 193 2.05 15.33 20.87
C THR A 193 3.07 15.99 19.95
N VAL A 194 4.37 15.74 20.18
CA VAL A 194 5.45 16.23 19.31
C VAL A 194 5.22 15.78 17.86
N GLY A 195 4.83 14.52 17.65
CA GLY A 195 4.51 14.00 16.32
C GLY A 195 3.37 14.73 15.63
N ALA A 196 2.30 15.08 16.37
CA ALA A 196 1.16 15.81 15.82
C ALA A 196 1.54 17.23 15.40
N VAL A 197 2.45 17.89 16.14
CA VAL A 197 2.95 19.22 15.78
C VAL A 197 3.93 19.11 14.60
N ALA A 198 4.86 18.17 14.65
CA ALA A 198 5.87 17.97 13.60
C ALA A 198 5.24 17.61 12.25
N ALA A 199 4.13 16.87 12.23
CA ALA A 199 3.42 16.53 10.99
C ALA A 199 2.78 17.72 10.28
N LEU A 200 2.65 18.88 10.94
CA LEU A 200 2.01 20.08 10.40
C LEU A 200 3.00 21.17 9.99
N LEU A 201 4.31 20.94 10.14
CA LEU A 201 5.40 21.89 9.85
C LEU A 201 6.20 21.45 8.61
#